data_AF-G5BQE9-F1
#
_entry.id   AF-G5BQE9-F1
#
_cell.length_a   1.000
_cell.length_b   1.000
_cell.length_c   1.000
_cell.angle_alpha   90.00
_cell.angle_beta   90.00
_cell.angle_gamma   90.00
#
_symmetry.space_group_name_H-M   'P 1'
#
loop_
_entity.id
_entity.type
_entity.pdbx_description
1 polymer ?
#
loop_
_entity_poly.entity_id
_entity_poly.type
_entity_poly.pdbx_seq_one_letter_code
_entity_poly.pdbx_strand_id
1 'polypeptide(L)'
;MKAEQNSMAAAKLLHDSGLNVVVLEARDRVGGRTYTIRNQNVKYVDLGGSYVGPTQNRILRLAKELGLETYRVNDVEHQIYHVKVGKC
;
A
#
# COMPACT_ATOMS: atom_id res chain seq x y z
N MET A 1 0.72 5.80 -19.39
CA MET A 1 -0.03 6.42 -18.26
C MET A 1 0.02 5.44 -17.10
N LYS A 2 0.12 5.91 -15.84
CA LYS A 2 0.63 5.15 -14.68
C LYS A 2 -0.50 4.78 -13.69
N ALA A 3 -0.56 3.55 -13.20
CA ALA A 3 -1.47 3.09 -12.14
C ALA A 3 -0.80 3.19 -10.76
N GLU A 4 -0.95 4.35 -10.13
CA GLU A 4 -0.60 4.57 -8.72
C GLU A 4 -1.84 4.35 -7.83
N GLN A 5 -1.70 4.36 -6.50
CA GLN A 5 -2.84 4.20 -5.57
C GLN A 5 -4.02 5.13 -5.88
N ASN A 6 -3.74 6.37 -6.28
CA ASN A 6 -4.78 7.34 -6.63
C ASN A 6 -5.55 6.91 -7.90
N SER A 7 -4.87 6.31 -8.88
CA SER A 7 -5.48 5.79 -10.11
C SER A 7 -6.39 4.59 -9.83
N MET A 8 -6.01 3.71 -8.89
CA MET A 8 -6.85 2.58 -8.48
C MET A 8 -8.12 3.02 -7.75
N ALA A 9 -8.02 4.03 -6.89
CA ALA A 9 -9.20 4.61 -6.22
C ALA A 9 -10.17 5.25 -7.22
N ALA A 10 -9.64 5.96 -8.24
CA ALA A 10 -10.46 6.54 -9.30
C ALA A 10 -11.14 5.46 -10.16
N ALA A 11 -10.40 4.42 -10.57
CA ALA A 11 -10.93 3.32 -11.34
C ALA A 11 -12.06 2.59 -10.60
N LYS A 12 -11.89 2.33 -9.30
CA LYS A 12 -12.94 1.76 -8.45
C LYS A 12 -14.20 2.64 -8.45
N LEU A 13 -14.06 3.95 -8.26
CA LEU A 13 -15.20 4.87 -8.23
C LEU A 13 -15.98 4.88 -9.55
N LEU A 14 -15.27 4.91 -10.68
CA LEU A 14 -15.90 4.88 -12.01
C LEU A 14 -16.59 3.53 -12.28
N HIS A 15 -15.93 2.42 -11.92
CA HIS A 15 -16.49 1.08 -12.04
C HIS A 15 -17.76 0.92 -11.20
N ASP A 16 -17.73 1.35 -9.94
CA ASP A 16 -18.89 1.30 -9.03
C ASP A 16 -20.04 2.20 -9.50
N SER A 17 -19.74 3.18 -10.36
CA SER A 17 -20.73 4.03 -11.03
C SER A 17 -21.31 3.40 -12.32
N GLY A 18 -20.96 2.14 -12.62
CA GLY A 18 -21.48 1.40 -13.78
C GLY A 18 -20.74 1.67 -15.10
N LEU A 19 -19.59 2.35 -15.06
CA LEU A 19 -18.78 2.61 -16.25
C LEU A 19 -17.84 1.45 -16.54
N ASN A 20 -17.56 1.22 -17.82
CA ASN A 20 -16.52 0.29 -18.23
C ASN A 20 -15.14 0.95 -18.12
N VAL A 21 -14.25 0.36 -17.33
CA VAL A 21 -12.96 0.97 -16.95
C VAL A 21 -11.81 0.03 -17.31
N VAL A 22 -10.78 0.59 -17.94
CA VAL A 22 -9.50 -0.08 -18.20
C VAL A 22 -8.39 0.67 -17.49
N VAL A 23 -7.55 -0.05 -16.73
CA VAL A 23 -6.37 0.48 -16.07
C VAL A 23 -5.12 -0.07 -16.75
N LEU A 24 -4.26 0.82 -17.25
CA LEU A 24 -2.98 0.46 -17.86
C LEU A 24 -1.85 0.78 -16.87
N GLU A 25 -1.10 -0.24 -16.46
CA GLU A 25 0.07 -0.12 -15.58
C GLU A 25 1.36 -0.42 -16.34
N ALA A 26 2.39 0.38 -16.10
CA ALA A 26 3.68 0.23 -16.77
C ALA A 26 4.52 -0.92 -16.20
N ARG A 27 4.34 -1.22 -14.91
CA ARG A 27 4.99 -2.33 -14.22
C ARG A 27 4.17 -3.62 -14.33
N ASP A 28 4.79 -4.69 -13.90
CA ASP A 28 4.21 -6.02 -13.68
C ASP A 28 3.33 -6.09 -12.41
N ARG A 29 3.21 -5.00 -11.66
CA ARG A 29 2.44 -4.92 -10.42
C ARG A 29 1.76 -3.57 -10.25
N VAL A 30 0.63 -3.58 -9.54
CA VAL A 30 -0.05 -2.37 -9.09
C VAL A 30 0.62 -1.77 -7.83
N GLY A 31 0.11 -0.62 -7.39
CA GLY A 31 0.47 0.01 -6.11
C GLY A 31 1.48 1.16 -6.22
N GLY A 32 2.22 1.27 -7.31
CA GLY A 32 3.18 2.36 -7.52
C GLY A 32 4.19 2.49 -6.37
N ARG A 33 4.07 3.56 -5.58
CA ARG A 33 4.90 3.90 -4.40
C ARG A 33 4.59 3.08 -3.14
N THR A 34 3.54 2.27 -3.14
CA THR A 34 3.30 1.26 -2.10
C THR A 34 3.66 -0.11 -2.65
N TYR A 35 4.48 -0.86 -1.93
CA TYR A 35 4.95 -2.18 -2.36
C TYR A 35 5.19 -3.09 -1.16
N THR A 36 4.29 -4.05 -0.96
CA THR A 36 4.41 -5.08 0.06
C THR A 36 5.05 -6.32 -0.54
N ILE A 37 6.23 -6.71 -0.06
CA ILE A 37 6.82 -8.00 -0.40
C ILE A 37 6.36 -9.06 0.59
N ARG A 38 6.33 -10.32 0.15
CA ARG A 38 6.01 -11.49 0.99
C ARG A 38 7.04 -12.58 0.76
N ASN A 39 7.61 -13.11 1.84
CA ASN A 39 8.53 -14.25 1.80
C ASN A 39 8.58 -14.94 3.17
N GLN A 40 9.33 -16.05 3.26
CA GLN A 40 9.43 -16.84 4.49
C GLN A 40 10.13 -16.11 5.64
N ASN A 41 11.02 -15.14 5.36
CA ASN A 41 11.81 -14.45 6.38
C ASN A 41 11.04 -13.33 7.08
N VAL A 42 10.19 -12.61 6.35
CA VAL A 42 9.48 -11.42 6.87
C VAL A 42 7.98 -11.58 6.94
N LYS A 43 7.41 -12.68 6.42
CA LYS A 43 5.97 -12.90 6.16
C LYS A 43 5.40 -11.88 5.17
N TYR A 44 5.36 -10.61 5.56
CA TYR A 44 5.13 -9.46 4.70
C TYR A 44 5.89 -8.23 5.23
N VAL A 45 6.37 -7.36 4.33
CA VAL A 45 6.94 -6.06 4.70
C VAL A 45 6.72 -5.04 3.59
N ASP A 46 6.39 -3.81 3.99
CA ASP A 46 6.26 -2.69 3.06
C ASP A 46 7.63 -2.08 2.76
N LEU A 47 8.01 -2.08 1.48
CA LEU A 47 9.19 -1.40 0.95
C LEU A 47 8.88 0.01 0.42
N GLY A 48 7.64 0.47 0.62
CA GLY A 48 7.12 1.76 0.16
C GLY A 48 6.33 2.46 1.25
N GLY A 49 5.35 3.29 0.87
CA GLY A 49 4.45 3.94 1.85
C GLY A 49 3.65 2.90 2.66
N SER A 50 3.67 3.04 3.99
CA SER A 50 3.07 2.08 4.93
C SER A 50 2.22 2.74 6.03
N TYR A 51 2.60 3.94 6.48
CA TYR A 51 1.94 4.60 7.61
C TYR A 51 0.67 5.35 7.22
N VAL A 52 -0.38 5.15 8.02
CA VAL A 52 -1.61 5.95 8.03
C VAL A 52 -1.89 6.42 9.46
N GLY A 53 -2.61 7.53 9.60
CA GLY A 53 -2.87 8.13 10.92
C GLY A 53 -4.18 8.90 11.01
N PRO A 54 -4.47 9.48 12.20
CA PRO A 54 -5.64 10.33 12.40
C PRO A 54 -5.76 11.41 11.33
N THR A 55 -7.00 11.80 10.98
CA THR A 55 -7.36 12.75 9.91
C THR A 55 -7.22 12.23 8.47
N GLN A 56 -6.50 11.13 8.23
CA GLN A 56 -6.37 10.52 6.90
C GLN A 56 -7.60 9.67 6.52
N ASN A 57 -8.78 10.26 6.62
CA ASN A 57 -10.07 9.55 6.61
C ASN A 57 -10.35 8.82 5.30
N ARG A 58 -9.88 9.34 4.16
CA ARG A 58 -10.16 8.74 2.83
C ARG A 58 -9.50 7.37 2.66
N ILE A 59 -8.22 7.26 3.03
CA ILE A 59 -7.49 5.99 2.93
C ILE A 59 -7.98 5.00 3.98
N LEU A 60 -8.29 5.47 5.20
CA LEU A 60 -8.86 4.63 6.26
C LEU A 60 -10.24 4.08 5.87
N ARG A 61 -11.10 4.90 5.26
CA ARG A 61 -12.41 4.45 4.75
C ARG A 61 -12.24 3.38 3.65
N LEU A 62 -11.39 3.64 2.67
CA LEU A 62 -11.13 2.69 1.58
C LEU A 62 -10.54 1.37 2.10
N ALA A 63 -9.59 1.43 3.03
CA ALA A 63 -9.02 0.25 3.68
C ALA A 63 -10.11 -0.59 4.37
N LYS A 64 -11.00 0.07 5.13
CA LYS A 64 -12.14 -0.58 5.79
C LYS A 64 -13.12 -1.20 4.80
N GLU A 65 -13.47 -0.50 3.72
CA GLU A 65 -14.33 -1.02 2.64
C GLU A 65 -13.73 -2.28 2.00
N LEU A 66 -12.41 -2.38 1.92
CA LEU A 66 -11.67 -3.53 1.39
C LEU A 66 -11.39 -4.62 2.45
N GLY A 67 -11.90 -4.47 3.68
CA GLY A 67 -11.71 -5.45 4.76
C GLY A 67 -10.30 -5.47 5.36
N LEU A 68 -9.54 -4.37 5.23
CA LEU A 68 -8.21 -4.23 5.80
C LEU A 68 -8.26 -3.58 7.19
N GLU A 69 -7.40 -4.05 8.08
CA GLU A 69 -7.23 -3.53 9.44
C GLU A 69 -5.93 -2.76 9.59
N THR A 70 -5.87 -1.86 10.58
CA THR A 70 -4.68 -1.10 10.95
C THR A 70 -4.22 -1.47 12.35
N TYR A 71 -2.93 -1.37 12.61
CA TYR A 71 -2.36 -1.53 13.95
C TYR A 71 -1.59 -0.27 14.36
N ARG A 72 -1.40 -0.08 15.67
CA ARG A 72 -0.55 1.00 16.17
C ARG A 72 0.91 0.58 16.08
N VAL A 73 1.70 1.39 15.39
CA VAL A 73 3.15 1.24 15.36
C VAL A 73 3.69 1.48 16.77
N ASN A 74 4.70 0.71 17.17
CA ASN A 74 5.43 0.99 18.41
C ASN A 74 6.20 2.31 18.26
N ASP A 75 5.75 3.33 18.98
CA ASP A 75 6.33 4.68 19.01
C ASP A 75 7.05 4.99 20.33
N VAL A 76 7.06 4.04 21.27
CA VAL A 76 7.70 4.18 22.59
C VAL A 76 9.19 3.84 22.51
N GLU A 77 9.55 2.84 21.71
CA GLU A 77 10.93 2.37 21.60
C GLU A 77 11.61 2.94 20.37
N HIS A 78 12.83 3.48 20.53
CA HIS A 78 13.68 3.89 19.41
C HIS A 78 14.41 2.67 18.82
N GLN A 79 13.67 1.80 18.16
CA GLN A 79 14.19 0.58 17.54
C GLN A 79 14.84 0.91 16.18
N ILE A 80 16.15 0.69 16.06
CA ILE A 80 16.87 0.71 14.78
C ILE A 80 17.30 -0.71 14.46
N TYR A 81 16.68 -1.31 13.45
CA TYR A 81 17.09 -2.62 12.94
C TYR A 81 18.09 -2.45 11.80
N HIS A 82 19.37 -2.67 12.08
CA HIS A 82 20.44 -2.58 11.08
C HIS A 82 20.85 -3.98 10.62
N VAL A 83 20.65 -4.26 9.32
CA VAL A 83 21.12 -5.50 8.69
C VAL A 83 22.28 -5.16 7.77
N LYS A 84 23.46 -5.73 8.03
CA LYS A 84 24.56 -5.70 7.05
C LYS A 84 24.18 -6.58 5.87
N VAL A 85 23.84 -5.97 4.74
CA VAL A 85 23.73 -6.69 3.48
C VAL A 85 25.16 -7.02 3.03
N GLY A 86 25.49 -8.31 2.98
CA GLY A 86 26.78 -8.77 2.46
C GLY A 86 26.98 -8.28 1.02
N LYS A 87 28.19 -7.84 0.68
CA LYS A 87 28.51 -7.42 -0.69
C LYS A 87 28.27 -8.59 -1.64
N CYS A 88 27.54 -8.32 -2.72
CA CYS A 88 27.42 -9.19 -3.89
C CYS A 88 28.80 -9.56 -4.44
#